data_AF-A0A9P6WLR6-F1
#
_entry.id   AF-A0A9P6WLR6-F1
#
_cell.length_a   1.000
_cell.length_b   1.000
_cell.length_c   1.000
_cell.angle_alpha   90.00
_cell.angle_beta   90.00
_cell.angle_gamma   90.00
#
_symmetry.space_group_name_H-M   'P 1'
#
loop_
_entity.id
_entity.type
_entity.pdbx_description
1 polymer ?
#
loop_
_entity_poly.entity_id
_entity_poly.type
_entity_poly.pdbx_seq_one_letter_code
_entity_poly.pdbx_strand_id
1 'polypeptide(L)'
;MVTQNIPPNGAGPKKTGSSESSYKSRSANVSPEQLKKIRGFQMMVAGAVFLIVPSLELYRRLYSGGERRIQQGEFSPADGTRKEWEEEEKIRHFKESWLTRLFGEK
;
A
#
# COMPACT_ATOMS: atom_id res chain seq x y z
N MET A 1 66.35 23.82 36.97
CA MET A 1 65.01 23.31 37.30
C MET A 1 64.17 23.41 36.04
N VAL A 2 63.83 22.26 35.46
CA VAL A 2 63.17 22.12 34.16
C VAL A 2 61.69 21.88 34.43
N THR A 3 60.83 22.79 33.99
CA THR A 3 59.38 22.62 34.08
C THR A 3 58.89 21.96 32.79
N GLN A 4 58.61 20.66 32.85
CA GLN A 4 57.98 19.90 31.78
C GLN A 4 56.48 20.24 31.75
N ASN A 5 56.04 20.96 30.71
CA ASN A 5 54.63 21.07 30.36
C ASN A 5 54.22 19.82 29.58
N ILE A 6 53.61 18.86 30.27
CA ILE A 6 52.97 17.70 29.67
C ILE A 6 51.54 18.11 29.27
N PRO A 7 51.13 18.08 27.98
CA PRO A 7 49.75 18.27 27.61
C PRO A 7 48.92 17.01 27.93
N PRO A 8 47.68 17.14 28.41
CA PRO A 8 46.85 15.97 28.69
C PRO A 8 46.39 15.29 27.39
N ASN A 9 46.57 13.98 27.39
CA ASN A 9 46.10 13.06 26.37
C ASN A 9 44.57 13.13 26.22
N GLY A 10 44.09 13.23 24.97
CA GLY A 10 42.74 12.80 24.62
C GLY A 10 41.86 13.86 23.96
N ALA A 11 42.02 14.08 22.65
CA ALA A 11 40.91 14.27 21.70
C ALA A 11 41.48 14.31 20.27
N GLY A 12 40.91 13.49 19.39
CA GLY A 12 41.46 13.09 18.09
C GLY A 12 41.58 14.19 17.02
N PRO A 13 42.01 13.82 15.80
CA PRO A 13 42.28 14.76 14.73
C PRO A 13 41.01 15.54 14.37
N LYS A 14 41.12 16.87 14.33
CA LYS A 14 40.10 17.77 13.79
C LYS A 14 39.85 17.38 12.33
N LYS A 15 38.80 16.58 12.08
CA LYS A 15 38.21 16.41 10.75
C LYS A 15 37.62 17.75 10.34
N THR A 16 38.43 18.55 9.68
CA THR A 16 38.00 19.61 8.78
C THR A 16 37.22 18.98 7.64
N GLY A 17 36.04 19.53 7.36
CA GLY A 17 35.17 19.06 6.28
C GLY A 17 33.88 18.42 6.78
N SER A 18 33.08 19.15 7.56
CA SER A 18 31.64 19.04 7.41
C SER A 18 31.33 19.52 6.00
N SER A 19 31.27 18.60 5.04
CA SER A 19 30.58 18.83 3.79
C SER A 19 29.11 19.08 4.14
N GLU A 20 28.80 20.32 4.50
CA GLU A 20 27.43 20.83 4.53
C GLU A 20 26.86 20.52 3.15
N SER A 21 26.01 19.51 3.09
CA SER A 21 25.30 19.19 1.88
C SER A 21 24.40 20.40 1.59
N SER A 22 24.88 21.26 0.71
CA SER A 22 24.13 22.32 0.04
C SER A 22 23.10 21.70 -0.90
N TYR A 23 22.20 20.88 -0.34
CA TYR A 23 20.88 20.73 -0.94
C TYR A 23 20.13 22.00 -0.58
N LYS A 24 20.43 23.05 -1.36
CA LYS A 24 19.57 24.22 -1.49
C LYS A 24 18.24 23.65 -1.95
N SER A 25 17.34 23.35 -1.01
CA SER A 25 15.99 22.95 -1.35
C SER A 25 15.46 24.11 -2.15
N ARG A 26 15.29 23.89 -3.46
CA ARG A 26 14.46 24.78 -4.26
C ARG A 26 13.08 24.57 -3.70
N SER A 27 12.74 25.30 -2.63
CA SER A 27 11.37 25.56 -2.28
C SER A 27 10.82 26.31 -3.49
N ALA A 28 10.26 25.55 -4.44
CA ALA A 28 9.39 26.14 -5.41
C ALA A 28 8.36 26.92 -4.58
N ASN A 29 8.28 28.24 -4.78
CA ASN A 29 7.23 29.05 -4.20
C ASN A 29 5.93 28.63 -4.89
N VAL A 30 5.38 27.50 -4.44
CA VAL A 30 4.13 26.94 -4.96
C VAL A 30 3.01 27.73 -4.33
N SER A 31 2.19 28.39 -5.16
CA SER A 31 1.00 29.10 -4.68
C SER A 31 0.07 28.13 -3.95
N PRO A 32 -0.67 28.57 -2.91
CA PRO A 32 -1.68 27.73 -2.24
C PRO A 32 -2.68 27.09 -3.22
N GLU A 33 -2.99 27.75 -4.34
CA GLU A 33 -3.84 27.18 -5.39
C GLU A 33 -3.17 26.03 -6.15
N GLN A 34 -1.87 26.16 -6.43
CA GLN A 34 -1.10 25.09 -7.07
C GLN A 34 -0.97 23.88 -6.14
N LEU A 35 -0.78 24.08 -4.83
CA LEU A 35 -0.80 23.00 -3.84
C LEU A 35 -2.12 22.23 -3.83
N LYS A 36 -3.26 22.94 -3.92
CA LYS A 36 -4.58 22.30 -4.02
C LYS A 36 -4.71 21.45 -5.29
N LYS A 37 -4.26 21.96 -6.44
CA LYS A 37 -4.27 21.23 -7.71
C LYS A 37 -3.39 19.98 -7.66
N ILE A 38 -2.18 20.10 -7.10
CA ILE A 38 -1.24 18.98 -6.92
C ILE A 38 -1.87 17.92 -6.02
N ARG A 39 -2.45 18.32 -4.89
CA ARG A 39 -3.14 17.38 -3.98
C ARG A 39 -4.30 16.67 -4.68
N GLY A 40 -5.10 17.40 -5.46
CA GLY A 40 -6.19 16.82 -6.24
C GLY A 40 -5.68 15.77 -7.25
N PHE A 41 -4.62 16.09 -7.97
CA PHE A 41 -3.97 15.15 -8.89
C PHE A 41 -3.40 13.92 -8.18
N GLN A 42 -2.72 14.11 -7.04
CA GLN A 42 -2.21 13.02 -6.22
C GLN A 42 -3.34 12.08 -5.78
N MET A 43 -4.48 12.63 -5.36
CA MET A 43 -5.66 11.83 -4.98
C MET A 43 -6.26 11.08 -6.18
N MET A 44 -6.30 11.70 -7.37
CA MET A 44 -6.77 11.02 -8.59
C MET A 44 -5.86 9.85 -8.97
N VAL A 45 -4.55 10.05 -8.96
CA VAL A 45 -3.58 8.99 -9.27
C VAL A 45 -3.63 7.88 -8.23
N ALA A 46 -3.71 8.22 -6.94
CA ALA A 46 -3.89 7.23 -5.88
C ALA A 46 -5.20 6.44 -6.05
N GLY A 47 -6.30 7.12 -6.39
CA GLY A 47 -7.59 6.49 -6.66
C GLY A 47 -7.57 5.59 -7.90
N ALA A 48 -6.81 5.94 -8.93
CA ALA A 48 -6.72 5.15 -10.16
C ALA A 48 -6.22 3.73 -9.89
N VAL A 49 -5.30 3.52 -8.94
CA VAL A 49 -4.81 2.19 -8.57
C VAL A 49 -5.96 1.31 -8.04
N PHE A 50 -6.82 1.87 -7.19
CA PHE A 50 -7.98 1.18 -6.63
C PHE A 50 -9.09 0.91 -7.65
N LEU A 51 -9.09 1.59 -8.80
CA LEU A 51 -10.02 1.32 -9.89
C LEU A 51 -9.43 0.28 -10.86
N ILE A 52 -8.19 0.50 -11.31
CA ILE A 52 -7.54 -0.31 -12.35
C ILE A 52 -7.33 -1.75 -11.88
N VAL A 53 -6.81 -1.96 -10.67
CA VAL A 53 -6.46 -3.32 -10.20
C VAL A 53 -7.71 -4.21 -10.10
N PRO A 54 -8.81 -3.79 -9.44
CA PRO A 54 -10.04 -4.58 -9.43
C PRO A 54 -10.65 -4.77 -10.83
N SER A 55 -10.61 -3.75 -11.69
CA SER A 55 -11.12 -3.86 -13.06
C SER A 55 -10.38 -4.90 -13.90
N LEU A 56 -9.04 -4.96 -13.80
CA LEU A 56 -8.24 -5.97 -14.49
C LEU A 56 -8.52 -7.37 -13.96
N GLU A 57 -8.64 -7.54 -12.65
CA GLU A 57 -8.96 -8.83 -12.04
C GLU A 57 -10.35 -9.32 -12.46
N LEU A 58 -11.34 -8.42 -12.50
CA LEU A 58 -12.68 -8.72 -13.01
C LEU A 58 -12.65 -9.08 -14.50
N TYR A 59 -11.90 -8.34 -15.31
CA TYR A 59 -11.74 -8.64 -16.73
C TYR A 59 -11.13 -10.03 -16.94
N ARG A 60 -10.06 -10.36 -16.21
CA ARG A 60 -9.41 -11.68 -16.27
C ARG A 60 -10.37 -12.81 -15.93
N ARG A 61 -11.21 -12.62 -14.90
CA ARG A 61 -12.18 -13.62 -14.46
C ARG A 61 -13.36 -13.76 -15.43
N LEU A 62 -13.90 -12.64 -15.90
CA LEU A 62 -15.13 -12.66 -16.71
C LEU A 62 -14.85 -13.02 -18.18
N TYR A 63 -13.76 -12.51 -18.75
CA TYR A 63 -13.48 -12.65 -20.19
C TYR A 63 -12.33 -13.62 -20.50
N SER A 64 -11.34 -13.76 -19.63
CA SER A 64 -10.18 -14.65 -19.86
C SER A 64 -10.33 -16.03 -19.19
N GLY A 65 -11.52 -16.36 -18.66
CA GLY A 65 -11.79 -17.66 -18.04
C GLY A 65 -11.03 -17.91 -16.74
N GLY A 66 -10.59 -16.86 -16.05
CA GLY A 66 -9.93 -17.00 -14.75
C GLY A 66 -10.86 -17.54 -13.66
N GLU A 67 -10.36 -18.43 -12.81
CA GLU A 67 -11.14 -19.02 -11.72
C GLU A 67 -11.82 -17.97 -10.84
N ARG A 68 -13.14 -18.14 -10.63
CA ARG A 68 -13.91 -17.31 -9.71
C ARG A 68 -13.59 -17.71 -8.28
N ARG A 69 -13.39 -16.72 -7.40
CA ARG A 69 -13.28 -16.98 -5.97
C ARG A 69 -14.62 -17.44 -5.43
N ILE A 70 -14.68 -18.70 -5.01
CA ILE A 70 -15.83 -19.26 -4.30
C ILE A 70 -15.68 -18.95 -2.81
N GLN A 71 -16.78 -18.51 -2.19
CA GLN A 71 -16.85 -18.31 -0.75
C GLN A 71 -16.65 -19.65 -0.03
N GLN A 72 -15.72 -19.69 0.91
CA GLN A 72 -15.30 -20.94 1.56
C GLN A 72 -16.11 -21.24 2.83
N GLY A 73 -16.92 -20.31 3.31
CA GLY A 73 -17.61 -20.41 4.58
C GLY A 73 -18.27 -19.10 4.99
N GLU A 74 -18.86 -19.10 6.17
CA GLU A 74 -19.55 -17.97 6.77
C GLU A 74 -18.92 -17.57 8.10
N PHE A 75 -18.95 -16.27 8.36
CA PHE A 75 -18.55 -15.71 9.64
C PHE A 75 -19.79 -15.58 10.52
N SER A 76 -19.76 -16.18 11.72
CA SER A 76 -20.81 -16.01 12.72
C SER A 76 -20.58 -14.71 13.48
N PRO A 77 -21.44 -13.69 13.34
CA PRO A 77 -21.29 -12.43 14.05
C PRO A 77 -21.60 -12.55 15.55
N ALA A 78 -22.26 -13.61 15.99
CA ALA A 78 -22.59 -13.85 17.39
C ALA A 78 -21.36 -14.30 18.20
N ASP A 79 -20.59 -15.23 17.66
CA ASP A 79 -19.51 -15.91 18.40
C ASP A 79 -18.12 -15.66 17.79
N GLY A 80 -18.04 -14.93 16.68
CA GLY A 80 -16.79 -14.62 15.97
C GLY A 80 -16.13 -15.83 15.29
N THR A 81 -16.80 -16.98 15.29
CA THR A 81 -16.31 -18.22 14.69
C THR A 81 -16.55 -18.23 13.19
N ARG A 82 -15.68 -18.92 12.45
CA ARG A 82 -15.85 -19.18 11.03
C ARG A 82 -16.35 -20.60 10.84
N LYS A 83 -17.54 -20.76 10.27
CA LYS A 83 -17.99 -22.07 9.78
C LYS A 83 -17.44 -22.26 8.39
N GLU A 84 -16.50 -23.17 8.22
CA GLU A 84 -16.08 -23.62 6.90
C GLU A 84 -17.16 -24.50 6.29
N TRP A 85 -17.43 -24.27 5.02
CA TRP A 85 -18.40 -25.06 4.26
C TRP A 85 -17.71 -26.28 3.66
N GLU A 86 -18.47 -27.36 3.53
CA GLU A 86 -18.07 -28.52 2.73
C GLU A 86 -18.09 -28.17 1.23
N GLU A 87 -17.41 -28.94 0.38
CA GLU A 87 -17.33 -28.65 -1.07
C GLU A 87 -18.71 -28.54 -1.73
N GLU A 88 -19.65 -29.40 -1.35
CA GLU A 88 -21.03 -29.37 -1.86
C GLU A 88 -21.76 -28.08 -1.46
N GLU A 89 -21.57 -27.62 -0.22
CA GLU A 89 -22.16 -26.39 0.28
C GLU A 89 -21.58 -25.17 -0.46
N LYS A 90 -20.27 -25.16 -0.71
CA LYS A 90 -19.60 -24.09 -1.49
C LYS A 90 -20.20 -23.97 -2.89
N ILE A 91 -20.44 -25.09 -3.58
CA ILE A 91 -21.03 -25.10 -4.92
C ILE A 91 -22.48 -24.61 -4.89
N ARG A 92 -23.28 -25.07 -3.91
CA ARG A 92 -24.66 -24.62 -3.75
C ARG A 92 -24.73 -23.10 -3.55
N HIS A 93 -23.98 -22.58 -2.58
CA HIS A 93 -23.95 -21.13 -2.30
C HIS A 93 -23.40 -20.33 -3.48
N PHE A 94 -22.43 -20.86 -4.22
CA PHE A 94 -21.95 -20.24 -5.45
C PHE A 94 -23.06 -20.11 -6.50
N LYS A 95 -23.82 -21.18 -6.78
CA LYS A 95 -24.93 -21.18 -7.74
C LYS A 95 -26.08 -20.27 -7.34
N GLU A 96 -26.35 -20.19 -6.03
CA GLU A 96 -27.41 -19.36 -5.48
C GLU A 96 -27.04 -17.87 -5.39
N SER A 97 -25.76 -17.53 -5.49
CA SER A 97 -25.28 -16.15 -5.33
C SER A 97 -25.81 -15.21 -6.43
N TRP A 98 -26.07 -13.95 -6.05
CA TRP A 98 -26.50 -12.91 -6.99
C TRP A 98 -25.48 -12.69 -8.11
N LEU A 99 -24.18 -12.81 -7.81
CA LEU A 99 -23.11 -12.70 -8.79
C LEU A 99 -23.24 -13.76 -9.89
N THR A 100 -23.43 -15.02 -9.48
CA THR A 100 -23.62 -16.12 -10.44
C THR A 100 -24.91 -15.97 -11.23
N ARG A 101 -25.97 -15.45 -10.61
CA ARG A 101 -27.23 -15.14 -11.32
C ARG A 101 -27.06 -14.05 -12.39
N LEU A 102 -26.26 -13.02 -12.13
CA LEU A 102 -26.04 -11.92 -13.09
C LEU A 102 -24.99 -12.24 -14.16
N PHE A 103 -23.95 -12.99 -13.80
CA PHE A 103 -22.78 -13.22 -14.66
C PHE A 103 -22.67 -14.67 -15.16
N GLY A 104 -23.65 -15.53 -14.88
CA GLY A 104 -23.67 -16.95 -15.25
C GLY A 104 -22.70 -17.82 -14.44
N GLU A 105 -22.77 -19.13 -14.61
CA GLU A 105 -21.91 -20.13 -13.92
C GLU A 105 -20.53 -20.33 -14.57
N LYS A 106 -20.26 -19.71 -15.72
CA LYS A 106 -19.04 -19.89 -16.52
C LYS A 106 -17.82 -19.15 -15.96
#